data_AF-A0A8S9FHL8-F1
#
_entry.id   AF-A0A8S9FHL8-F1
#
_cell.length_a   1.000
_cell.length_b   1.000
_cell.length_c   1.000
_cell.angle_alpha   90.00
_cell.angle_beta   90.00
_cell.angle_gamma   90.00
#
_symmetry.space_group_name_H-M   'P 1'
#
loop_
_entity.id
_entity.type
_entity.pdbx_description
1 polymer ?
#
loop_
_entity_poly.entity_id
_entity_poly.type
_entity_poly.pdbx_seq_one_letter_code
_entity_poly.pdbx_strand_id
1 'polypeptide(L)'
;MCQNKGGAQGAQASTDQKPVPEEKWVSLKYHGLQSEYCSRYLSGMMANGNSSIDFNMTPDAYINSLCRGDNSRNSESKALSKRLLASLPLEERLQTLLCQKHGPPLFRYSVLKHYAPELSDEDFLKVLQQYACLVQGLWTPKTKLLKLDGLEGFRDYVLSLFSQRLTIKYSEVKASRYIDKIKPMLNVYAKERPLLCDWKFKEPTDVSFIKSHKKIAEEQASFWKGMEEKLTPKIIQGGKGRGGDSSLRNAAGKNNPSAVTAKQEVAAATVSEVGGSSRSAIPRVPRQKMPDEIKRAIPKALKKVFQTQKVCSYETICQRLRDLAVATSNNPRVDSGMAQQVALAVDSYQEELKVVISEVTVDIHGSFVSKSSQDHPEYDPLRDVVINLLLGNPPGAKIMKADVFAAGRSILGREITNNEYQKVMHDLCETHSSGWVLQKAR
;
A
#
# COMPACT_ATOMS: atom_id res chain seq x y z
N MET A 1 22.31 -32.94 68.81
CA MET A 1 22.97 -31.84 68.08
C MET A 1 22.21 -31.68 66.77
N CYS A 2 21.57 -30.56 66.42
CA CYS A 2 21.91 -29.13 66.48
C CYS A 2 22.52 -28.61 65.17
N GLN A 3 21.65 -28.05 64.31
CA GLN A 3 21.88 -26.83 63.50
C GLN A 3 22.94 -26.92 62.34
N ASN A 4 22.95 -26.04 61.32
CA ASN A 4 22.23 -24.77 61.16
C ASN A 4 21.84 -24.44 59.70
N LYS A 5 20.72 -23.70 59.58
CA LYS A 5 20.28 -22.72 58.57
C LYS A 5 21.02 -22.55 57.22
N GLY A 6 20.21 -22.41 56.17
CA GLY A 6 20.43 -21.51 55.02
C GLY A 6 19.08 -21.18 54.37
N GLY A 7 18.77 -19.91 54.12
CA GLY A 7 17.46 -19.51 53.58
C GLY A 7 17.50 -18.21 52.77
N ALA A 8 16.71 -18.16 51.70
CA ALA A 8 16.49 -17.00 50.85
C ALA A 8 15.06 -17.05 50.27
N GLN A 9 14.49 -15.91 49.92
CA GLN A 9 13.08 -15.79 49.53
C GLN A 9 12.85 -16.09 48.04
N GLY A 10 11.84 -16.91 47.74
CA GLY A 10 11.30 -17.07 46.39
C GLY A 10 10.33 -15.93 46.04
N ALA A 11 10.34 -15.49 44.78
CA ALA A 11 9.58 -14.32 44.33
C ALA A 11 8.06 -14.54 44.25
N GLN A 12 7.28 -13.46 44.33
CA GLN A 12 5.85 -13.46 44.05
C GLN A 12 5.59 -13.81 42.57
N ALA A 13 4.86 -14.89 42.32
CA ALA A 13 4.35 -15.23 40.99
C ALA A 13 2.95 -14.62 40.79
N SER A 14 2.65 -14.16 39.57
CA SER A 14 1.42 -13.42 39.26
C SER A 14 0.17 -14.29 39.36
N THR A 15 -0.76 -13.93 40.26
CA THR A 15 -2.08 -14.56 40.38
C THR A 15 -3.05 -14.04 39.34
N ASP A 16 -3.09 -14.66 38.16
CA ASP A 16 -4.26 -14.56 37.27
C ASP A 16 -4.44 -15.81 36.37
N GLN A 17 -4.75 -16.94 37.01
CA GLN A 17 -5.33 -18.10 36.34
C GLN A 17 -6.56 -18.55 37.12
N LYS A 18 -7.71 -18.64 36.45
CA LYS A 18 -8.93 -19.21 37.05
C LYS A 18 -8.70 -20.71 37.31
N PRO A 19 -9.07 -21.24 38.49
CA PRO A 19 -8.96 -22.66 38.75
C PRO A 19 -9.86 -23.43 37.76
N VAL A 20 -9.27 -24.41 37.08
CA VAL A 20 -10.03 -25.46 36.38
C VAL A 20 -10.77 -26.25 37.47
N PRO A 21 -12.08 -26.54 37.32
CA PRO A 21 -12.80 -27.33 38.31
C PRO A 21 -12.16 -28.72 38.46
N GLU A 22 -11.90 -29.14 39.70
CA GLU A 22 -11.29 -30.44 39.97
C GLU A 22 -12.20 -31.58 39.48
N GLU A 23 -11.74 -32.29 38.45
CA GLU A 23 -12.47 -33.40 37.86
C GLU A 23 -12.43 -34.61 38.81
N LYS A 24 -13.62 -35.10 39.19
CA LYS A 24 -13.75 -36.12 40.23
C LYS A 24 -13.34 -37.49 39.71
N TRP A 25 -12.20 -37.99 40.20
CA TRP A 25 -11.68 -39.32 39.90
C TRP A 25 -12.72 -40.42 40.11
N VAL A 26 -13.10 -41.09 39.03
CA VAL A 26 -13.95 -42.28 39.05
C VAL A 26 -13.07 -43.52 39.16
N SER A 27 -13.24 -44.31 40.22
CA SER A 27 -12.54 -45.58 40.38
C SER A 27 -13.14 -46.64 39.46
N LEU A 28 -12.31 -47.24 38.60
CA LEU A 28 -12.70 -48.25 37.62
C LEU A 28 -12.05 -49.60 37.95
N LYS A 29 -12.81 -50.70 37.80
CA LYS A 29 -12.26 -52.06 37.90
C LYS A 29 -11.62 -52.45 36.57
N TYR A 30 -10.32 -52.71 36.59
CA TYR A 30 -9.61 -53.22 35.41
C TYR A 30 -9.98 -54.68 35.14
N HIS A 31 -10.33 -55.00 33.90
CA HIS A 31 -10.59 -56.34 33.41
C HIS A 31 -9.72 -56.60 32.17
N GLY A 32 -8.80 -57.57 32.26
CA GLY A 32 -7.89 -57.91 31.17
C GLY A 32 -8.56 -58.67 30.01
N LEU A 33 -7.82 -58.87 28.92
CA LEU A 33 -8.32 -59.47 27.67
C LEU A 33 -8.94 -60.88 27.82
N GLN A 34 -8.51 -61.67 28.81
CA GLN A 34 -9.04 -63.02 29.09
C GLN A 34 -10.28 -63.02 30.00
N SER A 35 -10.86 -61.85 30.27
CA SER A 35 -12.05 -61.68 31.10
C SER A 35 -13.33 -61.82 30.27
N GLU A 36 -14.37 -62.51 30.78
CA GLU A 36 -15.69 -62.57 30.13
C GLU A 36 -16.26 -61.17 29.81
N TYR A 37 -15.95 -60.17 30.64
CA TYR A 37 -16.38 -58.79 30.42
C TYR A 37 -15.81 -58.22 29.11
N CYS A 38 -14.63 -58.65 28.67
CA CYS A 38 -14.05 -58.28 27.37
C CYS A 38 -14.86 -58.91 26.22
N SER A 39 -15.16 -60.21 26.30
CA SER A 39 -15.99 -60.90 25.30
C SER A 39 -17.39 -60.31 25.18
N ARG A 40 -18.05 -59.98 26.31
CA ARG A 40 -19.36 -59.33 26.32
C ARG A 40 -19.32 -57.92 25.74
N TYR A 41 -18.26 -57.16 26.01
CA TYR A 41 -18.05 -55.82 25.43
C TYR A 41 -17.80 -55.88 23.91
N LEU A 42 -16.97 -56.82 23.44
CA LEU A 42 -16.74 -57.09 22.02
C LEU A 42 -18.04 -57.43 21.28
N SER A 43 -18.87 -58.31 21.84
CA SER A 43 -20.19 -58.61 21.28
C SER A 43 -21.12 -57.38 21.24
N GLY A 44 -21.02 -56.47 22.21
CA GLY A 44 -21.76 -55.21 22.22
C GLY A 44 -21.27 -54.16 21.20
N MET A 45 -20.05 -54.32 20.64
CA MET A 45 -19.54 -53.48 19.56
C MET A 45 -19.89 -54.00 18.16
N MET A 46 -20.47 -55.20 18.04
CA MET A 46 -20.95 -55.72 16.76
C MET A 46 -22.31 -55.12 16.41
N ALA A 47 -22.38 -54.37 15.32
CA ALA A 47 -23.65 -53.90 14.77
C ALA A 47 -24.50 -55.08 14.26
N ASN A 48 -25.81 -55.03 14.48
CA ASN A 48 -26.72 -56.03 13.91
C ASN A 48 -26.77 -55.88 12.38
N GLY A 49 -26.68 -56.98 11.63
CA GLY A 49 -26.44 -56.98 10.18
C GLY A 49 -27.48 -56.28 9.29
N ASN A 50 -28.59 -55.85 9.89
CA ASN A 50 -29.72 -55.18 9.24
C ASN A 50 -29.55 -53.65 9.17
N SER A 51 -28.53 -53.09 9.83
CA SER A 51 -28.28 -51.64 9.88
C SER A 51 -27.32 -51.19 8.76
N SER A 52 -27.86 -50.74 7.62
CA SER A 52 -27.05 -50.03 6.62
C SER A 52 -26.75 -48.61 7.10
N ILE A 53 -25.49 -48.17 6.96
CA ILE A 53 -25.15 -46.75 7.08
C ILE A 53 -25.57 -46.05 5.79
N ASP A 54 -26.25 -44.92 5.90
CA ASP A 54 -26.68 -44.13 4.75
C ASP A 54 -25.53 -43.21 4.27
N PHE A 55 -25.14 -43.38 3.01
CA PHE A 55 -24.13 -42.57 2.31
C PHE A 55 -24.70 -41.83 1.08
N ASN A 56 -26.01 -41.55 1.05
CA ASN A 56 -26.72 -40.90 -0.07
C ASN A 56 -26.37 -39.40 -0.27
N MET A 57 -25.36 -38.85 0.41
CA MET A 57 -24.92 -37.46 0.20
C MET A 57 -24.13 -37.33 -1.10
N THR A 58 -24.46 -36.33 -1.92
CA THR A 58 -23.60 -35.94 -3.05
C THR A 58 -22.26 -35.38 -2.53
N PRO A 59 -21.16 -35.45 -3.31
CA PRO A 59 -19.86 -34.92 -2.89
C PRO A 59 -19.92 -33.45 -2.44
N ASP A 60 -20.65 -32.60 -3.16
CA ASP A 60 -20.85 -31.19 -2.79
C ASP A 60 -21.63 -31.04 -1.47
N ALA A 61 -22.69 -31.82 -1.25
CA ALA A 61 -23.45 -31.77 -0.01
C ALA A 61 -22.62 -32.23 1.19
N TYR A 62 -21.79 -33.27 1.01
CA TYR A 62 -20.87 -33.77 2.02
C TYR A 62 -19.79 -32.72 2.37
N ILE A 63 -19.13 -32.14 1.37
CA ILE A 63 -18.09 -31.10 1.58
C ILE A 63 -18.68 -29.84 2.23
N ASN A 64 -19.87 -29.38 1.85
CA ASN A 64 -20.51 -28.24 2.51
C ASN A 64 -20.99 -28.55 3.94
N SER A 65 -21.18 -29.83 4.30
CA SER A 65 -21.52 -30.28 5.66
C SER A 65 -20.30 -30.31 6.59
N LEU A 66 -19.15 -30.78 6.09
CA LEU A 66 -17.85 -30.72 6.79
C LEU A 66 -17.35 -29.27 6.91
N CYS A 67 -17.25 -28.60 5.76
CA CYS A 67 -16.81 -27.22 5.64
C CYS A 67 -18.02 -26.30 5.68
N ARG A 68 -18.72 -26.25 6.83
CA ARG A 68 -19.76 -25.24 7.10
C ARG A 68 -19.14 -23.86 6.97
N GLY A 69 -19.30 -23.24 5.80
CA GLY A 69 -18.75 -21.91 5.52
C GLY A 69 -19.28 -20.93 6.54
N ASP A 70 -18.41 -20.41 7.41
CA ASP A 70 -18.84 -19.70 8.59
C ASP A 70 -19.54 -18.38 8.22
N ASN A 71 -20.87 -18.41 8.28
CA ASN A 71 -21.74 -17.26 8.05
C ASN A 71 -21.91 -16.43 9.34
N SER A 72 -20.98 -16.56 10.30
CA SER A 72 -20.70 -15.58 11.35
C SER A 72 -20.35 -14.22 10.71
N ARG A 73 -21.40 -13.48 10.39
CA ARG A 73 -21.38 -12.08 9.98
C ARG A 73 -20.88 -11.22 11.15
N ASN A 74 -19.56 -11.18 11.39
CA ASN A 74 -18.90 -10.15 12.21
C ASN A 74 -17.36 -10.12 12.05
N SER A 75 -16.86 -10.22 10.82
CA SER A 75 -15.51 -9.72 10.50
C SER A 75 -15.55 -8.78 9.29
N GLU A 76 -14.98 -7.57 9.44
CA GLU A 76 -14.93 -6.56 8.36
C GLU A 76 -13.84 -6.88 7.32
N SER A 77 -13.83 -8.08 6.74
CA SER A 77 -12.98 -8.39 5.58
C SER A 77 -13.50 -7.63 4.35
N LYS A 78 -13.03 -6.39 4.15
CA LYS A 78 -13.47 -5.41 3.13
C LYS A 78 -13.26 -5.83 1.66
N ALA A 79 -12.87 -7.08 1.43
CA ALA A 79 -12.77 -7.72 0.12
C ALA A 79 -14.06 -8.51 -0.16
N LEU A 80 -14.92 -7.97 -1.03
CA LEU A 80 -16.13 -8.67 -1.48
C LEU A 80 -15.75 -9.93 -2.25
N SER A 81 -16.13 -11.10 -1.72
CA SER A 81 -15.81 -12.39 -2.33
C SER A 81 -16.35 -12.48 -3.76
N LYS A 82 -15.60 -13.11 -4.67
CA LYS A 82 -16.07 -13.39 -6.04
C LYS A 82 -17.41 -14.14 -6.04
N ARG A 83 -17.65 -15.02 -5.05
CA ARG A 83 -18.94 -15.73 -4.88
C ARG A 83 -20.11 -14.77 -4.62
N LEU A 84 -19.91 -13.74 -3.79
CA LEU A 84 -20.93 -12.74 -3.49
C LEU A 84 -21.19 -11.85 -4.71
N LEU A 85 -20.14 -11.39 -5.39
CA LEU A 85 -20.28 -10.61 -6.63
C LEU A 85 -20.98 -11.42 -7.74
N ALA A 86 -20.66 -12.71 -7.89
CA ALA A 86 -21.33 -13.60 -8.85
C ALA A 86 -22.81 -13.85 -8.54
N SER A 87 -23.25 -13.74 -7.27
CA SER A 87 -24.67 -13.83 -6.91
C SER A 87 -25.50 -12.56 -7.19
N LEU A 88 -24.85 -11.44 -7.53
CA LEU A 88 -25.55 -10.20 -7.92
C LEU A 88 -25.86 -10.17 -9.42
N PRO A 89 -26.94 -9.46 -9.84
CA PRO A 89 -27.15 -9.03 -11.22
C PRO A 89 -25.91 -8.32 -11.81
N LEU A 90 -25.74 -8.38 -13.13
CA LEU A 90 -24.56 -7.85 -13.82
C LEU A 90 -24.30 -6.36 -13.52
N GLU A 91 -25.37 -5.57 -13.49
CA GLU A 91 -25.36 -4.12 -13.29
C GLU A 91 -24.95 -3.77 -11.86
N GLU A 92 -25.45 -4.51 -10.87
CA GLU A 92 -25.08 -4.37 -9.47
C GLU A 92 -23.66 -4.87 -9.20
N ARG A 93 -23.29 -6.01 -9.79
CA ARG A 93 -21.95 -6.59 -9.76
C ARG A 93 -20.90 -5.61 -10.29
N LEU A 94 -21.16 -5.01 -11.45
CA LEU A 94 -20.29 -4.00 -12.06
C LEU A 94 -20.22 -2.71 -11.22
N GLN A 95 -21.34 -2.15 -10.78
CA GLN A 95 -21.35 -0.94 -9.95
C GLN A 95 -20.59 -1.16 -8.62
N THR A 96 -20.80 -2.31 -7.98
CA THR A 96 -20.17 -2.68 -6.72
C THR A 96 -18.66 -2.87 -6.86
N LEU A 97 -18.21 -3.52 -7.95
CA LEU A 97 -16.78 -3.68 -8.26
C LEU A 97 -16.12 -2.34 -8.60
N LEU A 98 -16.77 -1.52 -9.42
CA LEU A 98 -16.29 -0.21 -9.86
C LEU A 98 -16.21 0.83 -8.73
N CYS A 99 -17.14 0.81 -7.77
CA CYS A 99 -17.27 1.83 -6.72
C CYS A 99 -16.78 1.35 -5.34
N GLN A 100 -16.02 0.26 -5.25
CA GLN A 100 -15.46 -0.24 -3.99
C GLN A 100 -14.52 0.80 -3.36
N LYS A 101 -14.81 1.25 -2.12
CA LYS A 101 -14.08 2.34 -1.42
C LYS A 101 -12.56 2.20 -1.30
N HIS A 102 -12.05 0.96 -1.38
CA HIS A 102 -10.62 0.64 -1.35
C HIS A 102 -10.16 -0.14 -2.58
N GLY A 103 -10.95 -0.15 -3.65
CA GLY A 103 -10.60 -0.76 -4.94
C GLY A 103 -9.64 0.11 -5.77
N PRO A 104 -9.09 -0.43 -6.87
CA PRO A 104 -8.31 0.36 -7.81
C PRO A 104 -9.21 1.36 -8.57
N PRO A 105 -8.73 2.56 -8.92
CA PRO A 105 -9.52 3.56 -9.65
C PRO A 105 -9.56 3.31 -11.17
N LEU A 106 -8.77 2.33 -11.65
CA LEU A 106 -8.56 1.94 -13.04
C LEU A 106 -8.54 0.41 -13.12
N PHE A 107 -9.22 -0.16 -14.11
CA PHE A 107 -9.36 -1.61 -14.28
C PHE A 107 -8.98 -2.04 -15.70
N ARG A 108 -8.28 -3.17 -15.86
CA ARG A 108 -8.09 -3.83 -17.16
C ARG A 108 -9.37 -4.54 -17.57
N TYR A 109 -9.65 -4.60 -18.87
CA TYR A 109 -10.86 -5.25 -19.39
C TYR A 109 -10.95 -6.73 -18.96
N SER A 110 -9.84 -7.47 -19.07
CA SER A 110 -9.75 -8.87 -18.66
C SER A 110 -10.09 -9.12 -17.18
N VAL A 111 -9.73 -8.17 -16.30
CA VAL A 111 -10.06 -8.26 -14.86
C VAL A 111 -11.56 -8.08 -14.64
N LEU A 112 -12.20 -7.12 -15.32
CA LEU A 112 -13.65 -6.93 -15.25
C LEU A 112 -14.40 -8.13 -15.85
N LYS A 113 -13.96 -8.61 -17.03
CA LYS A 113 -14.53 -9.75 -17.74
C LYS A 113 -14.48 -11.04 -16.92
N HIS A 114 -13.46 -11.22 -16.07
CA HIS A 114 -13.36 -12.37 -15.15
C HIS A 114 -14.49 -12.46 -14.10
N TYR A 115 -15.27 -11.38 -13.90
CA TYR A 115 -16.49 -11.36 -13.08
C TYR A 115 -17.79 -11.54 -13.88
N ALA A 116 -17.73 -11.62 -15.22
CA ALA A 116 -18.86 -11.96 -16.09
C ALA A 116 -18.43 -12.88 -17.27
N PRO A 117 -17.86 -14.07 -17.00
CA PRO A 117 -17.48 -15.04 -18.03
C PRO A 117 -18.67 -15.62 -18.81
N GLU A 118 -19.89 -15.51 -18.28
CA GLU A 118 -21.13 -16.06 -18.87
C GLU A 118 -21.69 -15.27 -20.07
N LEU A 119 -21.10 -14.12 -20.40
CA LEU A 119 -21.52 -13.24 -21.49
C LEU A 119 -20.58 -13.33 -22.70
N SER A 120 -21.04 -12.82 -23.85
CA SER A 120 -20.14 -12.41 -24.94
C SER A 120 -19.24 -11.24 -24.51
N ASP A 121 -18.22 -10.90 -25.29
CA ASP A 121 -17.43 -9.68 -25.04
C ASP A 121 -18.21 -8.44 -25.47
N GLU A 122 -18.98 -8.53 -26.55
CA GLU A 122 -19.84 -7.49 -27.11
C GLU A 122 -20.92 -7.03 -26.13
N ASP A 123 -21.67 -7.97 -25.53
CA ASP A 123 -22.77 -7.64 -24.62
C ASP A 123 -22.25 -7.15 -23.28
N PHE A 124 -21.17 -7.74 -22.78
CA PHE A 124 -20.46 -7.22 -21.61
C PHE A 124 -19.94 -5.79 -21.86
N LEU A 125 -19.42 -5.48 -23.06
CA LEU A 125 -18.98 -4.13 -23.43
C LEU A 125 -20.14 -3.14 -23.62
N LYS A 126 -21.33 -3.58 -24.09
CA LYS A 126 -22.54 -2.74 -24.14
C LYS A 126 -22.96 -2.30 -22.74
N VAL A 127 -22.96 -3.20 -21.76
CA VAL A 127 -23.35 -2.89 -20.37
C VAL A 127 -22.25 -2.10 -19.65
N LEU A 128 -20.99 -2.52 -19.75
CA LEU A 128 -19.85 -1.85 -19.11
C LEU A 128 -19.76 -0.36 -19.51
N GLN A 129 -20.00 -0.04 -20.78
CA GLN A 129 -20.03 1.35 -21.26
C GLN A 129 -21.17 2.21 -20.70
N GLN A 130 -22.16 1.66 -20.00
CA GLN A 130 -23.18 2.45 -19.30
C GLN A 130 -22.67 2.96 -17.93
N TYR A 131 -21.76 2.20 -17.31
CA TYR A 131 -21.26 2.40 -15.94
C TYR A 131 -19.82 2.90 -15.88
N ALA A 132 -18.99 2.60 -16.87
CA ALA A 132 -17.58 3.00 -16.95
C ALA A 132 -17.27 3.80 -18.24
N CYS A 133 -16.13 4.48 -18.23
CA CYS A 133 -15.52 5.13 -19.40
C CYS A 133 -14.06 4.68 -19.56
N LEU A 134 -13.53 4.78 -20.78
CA LEU A 134 -12.22 4.24 -21.15
C LEU A 134 -11.17 5.36 -21.18
N VAL A 135 -10.02 5.16 -20.52
CA VAL A 135 -8.85 6.04 -20.54
C VAL A 135 -7.61 5.17 -20.69
N GLN A 136 -6.78 5.39 -21.72
CA GLN A 136 -5.58 4.58 -22.00
C GLN A 136 -5.85 3.05 -22.06
N GLY A 137 -7.01 2.66 -22.61
CA GLY A 137 -7.45 1.26 -22.67
C GLY A 137 -7.94 0.66 -21.34
N LEU A 138 -7.84 1.42 -20.24
CA LEU A 138 -8.32 1.03 -18.92
C LEU A 138 -9.70 1.63 -18.65
N TRP A 139 -10.50 0.92 -17.87
CA TRP A 139 -11.84 1.34 -17.47
C TRP A 139 -11.81 2.04 -16.11
N THR A 140 -12.51 3.17 -16.00
CA THR A 140 -12.77 3.87 -14.73
C THR A 140 -14.27 4.12 -14.58
N PRO A 141 -14.84 4.19 -13.36
CA PRO A 141 -16.29 4.39 -13.18
C PRO A 141 -16.73 5.73 -13.79
N LYS A 142 -17.96 5.84 -14.29
CA LYS A 142 -18.48 7.16 -14.70
C LYS A 142 -18.74 8.02 -13.48
N THR A 143 -18.48 9.32 -13.62
CA THR A 143 -18.58 10.36 -12.59
C THR A 143 -19.91 10.33 -11.85
N LYS A 144 -21.02 10.07 -12.57
CA LYS A 144 -22.38 9.89 -12.02
C LYS A 144 -22.54 8.78 -10.97
N LEU A 145 -21.59 7.84 -10.84
CA LEU A 145 -21.61 6.75 -9.87
C LEU A 145 -20.79 7.06 -8.61
N LEU A 146 -19.94 8.10 -8.68
CA LEU A 146 -18.99 8.45 -7.62
C LEU A 146 -19.52 9.63 -6.81
N LYS A 147 -19.46 9.52 -5.49
CA LYS A 147 -19.72 10.65 -4.58
C LYS A 147 -18.39 11.40 -4.41
N LEU A 148 -18.29 12.57 -5.04
CA LEU A 148 -17.05 13.36 -5.16
C LEU A 148 -17.20 14.80 -4.61
N ASP A 149 -18.35 15.11 -4.01
CA ASP A 149 -18.62 16.32 -3.22
C ASP A 149 -18.20 17.65 -3.88
N GLY A 150 -18.36 17.76 -5.21
CA GLY A 150 -17.98 18.95 -5.98
C GLY A 150 -16.65 18.83 -6.74
N LEU A 151 -15.99 17.67 -6.72
CA LEU A 151 -14.76 17.39 -7.46
C LEU A 151 -14.99 16.77 -8.84
N GLU A 152 -16.24 16.58 -9.27
CA GLU A 152 -16.62 15.85 -10.49
C GLU A 152 -15.97 16.44 -11.75
N GLY A 153 -16.05 17.77 -11.93
CA GLY A 153 -15.46 18.45 -13.08
C GLY A 153 -13.93 18.48 -13.07
N PHE A 154 -13.29 18.37 -11.90
CA PHE A 154 -11.83 18.34 -11.78
C PHE A 154 -11.29 16.93 -12.04
N ARG A 155 -12.03 15.90 -11.63
CA ARG A 155 -11.78 14.50 -12.02
C ARG A 155 -11.80 14.34 -13.54
N ASP A 156 -12.88 14.79 -14.18
CA ASP A 156 -13.09 14.52 -15.60
C ASP A 156 -12.13 15.32 -16.49
N TYR A 157 -11.65 16.48 -16.01
CA TYR A 157 -10.50 17.19 -16.60
C TYR A 157 -9.19 16.40 -16.46
N VAL A 158 -8.87 15.88 -15.27
CA VAL A 158 -7.66 15.04 -15.10
C VAL A 158 -7.69 13.80 -15.99
N LEU A 159 -8.87 13.19 -16.17
CA LEU A 159 -9.05 12.04 -17.06
C LEU A 159 -8.98 12.39 -18.55
N SER A 160 -9.50 13.55 -18.98
CA SER A 160 -9.31 14.01 -20.36
C SER A 160 -7.83 14.26 -20.66
N LEU A 161 -7.12 14.94 -19.74
CA LEU A 161 -5.68 15.15 -19.89
C LEU A 161 -4.90 13.82 -20.00
N PHE A 162 -5.29 12.77 -19.25
CA PHE A 162 -4.67 11.45 -19.37
C PHE A 162 -5.15 10.63 -20.58
N SER A 163 -6.26 10.97 -21.24
CA SER A 163 -6.70 10.27 -22.45
C SER A 163 -5.74 10.52 -23.62
N GLN A 164 -5.12 11.70 -23.69
CA GLN A 164 -4.21 12.09 -24.77
C GLN A 164 -2.74 11.76 -24.50
N ARG A 165 -2.33 11.65 -23.23
CA ARG A 165 -0.91 11.61 -22.83
C ARG A 165 -0.69 10.93 -21.48
N LEU A 166 0.48 10.33 -21.29
CA LEU A 166 0.82 9.58 -20.07
C LEU A 166 1.44 10.43 -18.95
N THR A 167 1.69 11.73 -19.19
CA THR A 167 2.33 12.65 -18.23
C THR A 167 1.75 14.05 -18.32
N ILE A 168 1.54 14.70 -17.17
CA ILE A 168 1.05 16.09 -17.06
C ILE A 168 2.08 16.90 -16.25
N LYS A 169 2.56 18.04 -16.77
CA LYS A 169 3.62 18.84 -16.12
C LYS A 169 3.10 19.76 -15.01
N TYR A 170 3.95 20.01 -14.02
CA TYR A 170 3.69 20.93 -12.90
C TYR A 170 3.32 22.34 -13.35
N SER A 171 3.92 22.84 -14.44
CA SER A 171 3.61 24.16 -15.01
C SER A 171 2.15 24.29 -15.44
N GLU A 172 1.58 23.25 -16.05
CA GLU A 172 0.21 23.22 -16.56
C GLU A 172 -0.81 23.24 -15.43
N VAL A 173 -0.54 22.49 -14.35
CA VAL A 173 -1.41 22.44 -13.18
C VAL A 173 -1.29 23.71 -12.34
N LYS A 174 -0.08 24.30 -12.25
CA LYS A 174 0.15 25.60 -11.59
C LYS A 174 -0.50 26.78 -12.33
N ALA A 175 -0.80 26.66 -13.62
CA ALA A 175 -1.57 27.65 -14.36
C ALA A 175 -3.08 27.65 -14.00
N SER A 176 -3.56 26.66 -13.25
CA SER A 176 -4.93 26.59 -12.77
C SER A 176 -5.08 27.14 -11.34
N ARG A 177 -6.02 28.07 -11.15
CA ARG A 177 -6.45 28.57 -9.83
C ARG A 177 -7.18 27.52 -8.97
N TYR A 178 -7.37 26.30 -9.49
CA TYR A 178 -8.03 25.19 -8.80
C TYR A 178 -7.05 24.03 -8.49
N ILE A 179 -5.75 24.33 -8.38
CA ILE A 179 -4.70 23.35 -8.09
C ILE A 179 -5.04 22.44 -6.89
N ASP A 180 -5.65 22.97 -5.83
CA ASP A 180 -6.02 22.22 -4.63
C ASP A 180 -7.18 21.22 -4.84
N LYS A 181 -8.00 21.43 -5.88
CA LYS A 181 -9.06 20.50 -6.31
C LYS A 181 -8.55 19.50 -7.36
N ILE A 182 -7.52 19.89 -8.14
CA ILE A 182 -6.93 19.06 -9.20
C ILE A 182 -5.89 18.08 -8.64
N LYS A 183 -5.03 18.50 -7.70
CA LYS A 183 -3.96 17.65 -7.13
C LYS A 183 -4.48 16.38 -6.44
N PRO A 184 -5.59 16.40 -5.66
CA PRO A 184 -6.21 15.18 -5.14
C PRO A 184 -6.61 14.19 -6.25
N MET A 185 -7.18 14.68 -7.36
CA MET A 185 -7.60 13.85 -8.49
C MET A 185 -6.39 13.29 -9.26
N LEU A 186 -5.32 14.08 -9.44
CA LEU A 186 -4.05 13.58 -9.98
C LEU A 186 -3.48 12.44 -9.12
N ASN A 187 -3.51 12.57 -7.79
CA ASN A 187 -2.97 11.56 -6.88
C ASN A 187 -3.79 10.25 -6.84
N VAL A 188 -5.05 10.25 -7.31
CA VAL A 188 -5.83 9.02 -7.53
C VAL A 188 -5.33 8.27 -8.78
N TYR A 189 -5.18 8.99 -9.90
CA TYR A 189 -4.95 8.40 -11.23
C TYR A 189 -3.47 8.32 -11.66
N ALA A 190 -2.57 8.95 -10.92
CA ALA A 190 -1.16 9.11 -11.29
C ALA A 190 -0.20 9.04 -10.10
N LYS A 191 1.07 8.73 -10.38
CA LYS A 191 2.19 8.86 -9.44
C LYS A 191 2.87 10.21 -9.67
N GLU A 192 2.90 11.05 -8.65
CA GLU A 192 3.67 12.29 -8.63
C GLU A 192 5.18 11.98 -8.72
N ARG A 193 5.92 12.71 -9.56
CA ARG A 193 7.36 12.55 -9.80
C ARG A 193 8.07 13.90 -9.65
N PRO A 194 8.39 14.34 -8.42
CA PRO A 194 8.97 15.65 -8.16
C PRO A 194 10.25 15.93 -8.98
N LEU A 195 11.14 14.93 -9.11
CA LEU A 195 12.39 15.03 -9.88
C LEU A 195 12.18 15.30 -11.39
N LEU A 196 10.99 15.04 -11.93
CA LEU A 196 10.63 15.27 -13.34
C LEU A 196 9.56 16.36 -13.51
N CYS A 197 9.20 17.03 -12.40
CA CYS A 197 8.16 18.05 -12.31
C CYS A 197 6.86 17.65 -13.02
N ASP A 198 6.40 16.41 -12.81
CA ASP A 198 5.20 15.88 -13.46
C ASP A 198 4.46 14.81 -12.65
N TRP A 199 3.24 14.50 -13.09
CA TRP A 199 2.52 13.29 -12.71
C TRP A 199 2.51 12.32 -13.88
N LYS A 200 2.91 11.06 -13.65
CA LYS A 200 2.81 9.97 -14.64
C LYS A 200 1.59 9.11 -14.32
N PHE A 201 0.78 8.81 -15.34
CA PHE A 201 -0.36 7.90 -15.24
C PHE A 201 0.03 6.57 -14.56
N LYS A 202 -0.78 6.14 -13.58
CA LYS A 202 -0.39 5.16 -12.56
C LYS A 202 -0.24 3.73 -13.10
N GLU A 203 -1.16 3.34 -13.97
CA GLU A 203 -1.18 2.04 -14.64
C GLU A 203 -0.63 2.14 -16.08
N PRO A 204 0.03 1.10 -16.62
CA PRO A 204 0.38 1.06 -18.04
C PRO A 204 -0.86 0.86 -18.92
N THR A 205 -0.87 1.56 -20.05
CA THR A 205 -1.89 1.51 -21.13
C THR A 205 -2.23 0.08 -21.54
N ASP A 206 -3.51 -0.25 -21.64
CA ASP A 206 -3.97 -1.56 -22.15
C ASP A 206 -3.96 -1.56 -23.69
N VAL A 207 -2.76 -1.70 -24.26
CA VAL A 207 -2.53 -1.71 -25.71
C VAL A 207 -3.24 -2.90 -26.37
N SER A 208 -3.42 -4.01 -25.64
CA SER A 208 -4.23 -5.16 -26.04
C SER A 208 -5.68 -4.75 -26.27
N PHE A 209 -6.34 -4.15 -25.28
CA PHE A 209 -7.74 -3.72 -25.41
C PHE A 209 -7.94 -2.71 -26.54
N ILE A 210 -7.04 -1.73 -26.67
CA ILE A 210 -7.09 -0.72 -27.75
C ILE A 210 -6.97 -1.38 -29.14
N LYS A 211 -6.12 -2.40 -29.30
CA LYS A 211 -5.96 -3.12 -30.57
C LYS A 211 -7.17 -3.97 -30.94
N SER A 212 -7.79 -4.64 -29.96
CA SER A 212 -8.94 -5.53 -30.19
C SER A 212 -10.27 -4.78 -30.36
N HIS A 213 -10.46 -3.67 -29.64
CA HIS A 213 -11.75 -2.95 -29.60
C HIS A 213 -11.64 -1.50 -30.08
N LYS A 214 -10.89 -1.29 -31.18
CA LYS A 214 -10.54 0.03 -31.76
C LYS A 214 -11.69 1.04 -31.78
N LYS A 215 -12.86 0.64 -32.30
CA LYS A 215 -14.06 1.49 -32.38
C LYS A 215 -14.44 2.12 -31.04
N ILE A 216 -14.42 1.33 -29.95
CA ILE A 216 -14.71 1.83 -28.60
C ILE A 216 -13.62 2.79 -28.13
N ALA A 217 -12.35 2.51 -28.45
CA ALA A 217 -11.24 3.40 -28.10
C ALA A 217 -11.33 4.75 -28.86
N GLU A 218 -11.70 4.74 -30.15
CA GLU A 218 -11.87 5.92 -31.00
C GLU A 218 -13.08 6.78 -30.57
N GLU A 219 -14.22 6.14 -30.27
CA GLU A 219 -15.41 6.80 -29.71
C GLU A 219 -15.11 7.47 -28.35
N GLN A 220 -14.43 6.75 -27.44
CA GLN A 220 -14.08 7.27 -26.11
C GLN A 220 -13.00 8.37 -26.19
N ALA A 221 -12.00 8.26 -27.08
CA ALA A 221 -11.01 9.30 -27.30
C ALA A 221 -11.66 10.59 -27.83
N SER A 222 -12.61 10.47 -28.76
CA SER A 222 -13.39 11.59 -29.30
C SER A 222 -14.23 12.27 -28.22
N PHE A 223 -14.87 11.48 -27.34
CA PHE A 223 -15.60 11.98 -26.17
C PHE A 223 -14.69 12.78 -25.22
N TRP A 224 -13.50 12.25 -24.87
CA TRP A 224 -12.59 12.94 -23.97
C TRP A 224 -12.00 14.22 -24.55
N LYS A 225 -11.70 14.25 -25.86
CA LYS A 225 -11.23 15.47 -26.53
C LYS A 225 -12.25 16.61 -26.40
N GLY A 226 -13.52 16.35 -26.73
CA GLY A 226 -14.59 17.34 -26.57
C GLY A 226 -14.87 17.72 -25.11
N MET A 227 -14.56 16.82 -24.15
CA MET A 227 -14.62 17.14 -22.73
C MET A 227 -13.48 18.08 -22.30
N GLU A 228 -12.26 17.86 -22.82
CA GLU A 228 -11.10 18.72 -22.54
C GLU A 228 -11.31 20.14 -23.05
N GLU A 229 -11.76 20.29 -24.29
CA GLU A 229 -12.10 21.57 -24.93
C GLU A 229 -13.16 22.35 -24.11
N LYS A 230 -14.11 21.63 -23.49
CA LYS A 230 -15.19 22.17 -22.66
C LYS A 230 -14.76 22.55 -21.22
N LEU A 231 -13.80 21.83 -20.63
CA LEU A 231 -13.38 22.00 -19.23
C LEU A 231 -12.16 22.93 -19.09
N THR A 232 -11.19 22.85 -19.99
CA THR A 232 -9.94 23.63 -19.97
C THR A 232 -10.15 25.14 -19.80
N PRO A 233 -11.00 25.84 -20.59
CA PRO A 233 -11.20 27.28 -20.41
C PRO A 233 -11.85 27.64 -19.06
N LYS A 234 -12.75 26.79 -18.53
CA LYS A 234 -13.38 27.00 -17.22
C LYS A 234 -12.36 26.89 -16.09
N ILE A 235 -11.47 25.91 -16.20
CA ILE A 235 -10.45 25.60 -15.19
C ILE A 235 -9.26 26.57 -15.25
N ILE A 236 -8.85 27.01 -16.45
CA ILE A 236 -7.70 27.92 -16.62
C ILE A 236 -8.12 29.40 -16.60
N GLN A 237 -9.05 29.87 -17.43
CA GLN A 237 -9.38 31.31 -17.53
C GLN A 237 -10.39 31.76 -16.47
N GLY A 238 -11.47 30.98 -16.27
CA GLY A 238 -12.48 31.25 -15.24
C GLY A 238 -13.54 32.23 -15.69
N GLY A 239 -14.78 31.98 -15.28
CA GLY A 239 -15.93 32.77 -15.71
C GLY A 239 -15.80 34.22 -15.25
N LYS A 240 -15.53 35.14 -16.18
CA LYS A 240 -15.60 36.59 -15.96
C LYS A 240 -17.07 37.04 -15.97
N GLY A 241 -17.86 36.44 -15.07
CA GLY A 241 -19.31 36.57 -14.94
C GLY A 241 -19.72 36.50 -13.48
N ARG A 242 -20.71 37.32 -13.10
CA ARG A 242 -21.11 37.51 -11.70
C ARG A 242 -21.89 36.31 -11.15
N GLY A 243 -21.36 35.68 -10.10
CA GLY A 243 -22.11 34.85 -9.15
C GLY A 243 -22.30 33.37 -9.52
N GLY A 244 -22.14 32.49 -8.52
CA GLY A 244 -22.60 31.10 -8.56
C GLY A 244 -21.48 30.03 -8.61
N ASP A 245 -21.09 29.49 -7.45
CA ASP A 245 -20.19 28.32 -7.32
C ASP A 245 -20.92 26.97 -7.62
N SER A 246 -21.79 26.98 -8.62
CA SER A 246 -22.72 25.88 -8.96
C SER A 246 -22.56 25.36 -10.39
N SER A 247 -21.92 26.12 -11.29
CA SER A 247 -21.92 25.87 -12.74
C SER A 247 -21.16 24.61 -13.19
N LEU A 248 -20.27 24.05 -12.35
CA LEU A 248 -19.50 22.84 -12.70
C LEU A 248 -20.29 21.53 -12.58
N ARG A 249 -21.46 21.51 -11.92
CA ARG A 249 -22.21 20.27 -11.65
C ARG A 249 -22.89 19.65 -12.88
N ASN A 250 -23.18 20.44 -13.92
CA ASN A 250 -23.96 20.00 -15.08
C ASN A 250 -23.10 19.80 -16.34
N ALA A 251 -22.39 18.66 -16.39
CA ALA A 251 -21.67 18.20 -17.59
C ALA A 251 -22.07 16.79 -18.05
N ALA A 252 -22.86 16.04 -17.28
CA ALA A 252 -23.45 14.76 -17.69
C ALA A 252 -24.54 14.98 -18.76
N GLY A 253 -24.47 14.25 -19.87
CA GLY A 253 -25.27 14.53 -21.06
C GLY A 253 -26.72 14.06 -21.00
N LYS A 254 -27.59 14.79 -21.71
CA LYS A 254 -28.81 14.26 -22.34
C LYS A 254 -28.60 14.32 -23.85
N ASN A 255 -28.60 13.16 -24.50
CA ASN A 255 -28.62 13.08 -25.97
C ASN A 255 -30.03 12.70 -26.42
N ASN A 256 -30.59 13.43 -27.37
CA ASN A 256 -31.42 12.88 -28.43
C ASN A 256 -31.43 13.83 -29.65
N PRO A 257 -31.64 13.34 -30.88
CA PRO A 257 -31.28 14.06 -32.09
C PRO A 257 -32.47 14.80 -32.74
N SER A 258 -32.20 15.96 -33.34
CA SER A 258 -32.62 16.33 -34.72
C SER A 258 -32.30 17.80 -35.06
N ALA A 259 -32.18 18.07 -36.36
CA ALA A 259 -32.21 19.37 -37.03
C ALA A 259 -31.06 20.38 -36.74
N VAL A 260 -30.73 21.31 -37.66
CA VAL A 260 -30.45 21.21 -39.11
C VAL A 260 -29.79 22.53 -39.55
N THR A 261 -28.83 22.48 -40.49
CA THR A 261 -28.18 23.61 -41.20
C THR A 261 -27.91 24.94 -40.49
N ALA A 262 -26.63 25.31 -40.42
CA ALA A 262 -26.16 26.53 -41.10
C ALA A 262 -24.69 26.35 -41.52
N LYS A 263 -24.35 26.79 -42.74
CA LYS A 263 -22.96 27.01 -43.16
C LYS A 263 -22.55 28.44 -42.83
N GLN A 264 -21.27 28.71 -42.58
CA GLN A 264 -20.69 29.97 -43.03
C GLN A 264 -19.18 29.87 -43.31
N GLU A 265 -18.85 29.84 -44.60
CA GLU A 265 -17.53 30.19 -45.16
C GLU A 265 -17.31 31.73 -45.06
N VAL A 266 -16.09 32.29 -45.08
CA VAL A 266 -14.76 31.73 -45.41
C VAL A 266 -13.83 31.79 -44.17
N ALA A 267 -12.54 32.16 -44.09
CA ALA A 267 -11.51 32.75 -44.98
C ALA A 267 -10.10 32.23 -44.57
N ALA A 268 -9.04 32.63 -45.31
CA ALA A 268 -7.66 32.20 -45.06
C ALA A 268 -6.63 33.35 -45.24
N ALA A 269 -5.46 33.24 -44.60
CA ALA A 269 -4.29 34.11 -44.80
C ALA A 269 -2.99 33.33 -44.54
N THR A 270 -1.91 33.66 -45.26
CA THR A 270 -0.66 32.86 -45.36
C THR A 270 0.57 33.79 -45.61
N VAL A 271 1.84 33.36 -45.49
CA VAL A 271 2.36 32.01 -45.18
C VAL A 271 2.81 31.93 -43.70
N SER A 272 4.06 31.85 -43.21
CA SER A 272 5.40 31.76 -43.82
C SER A 272 6.37 31.04 -42.85
N GLU A 273 7.26 30.20 -43.36
CA GLU A 273 8.37 29.61 -42.58
C GLU A 273 9.60 30.52 -42.58
N VAL A 274 10.30 30.58 -41.43
CA VAL A 274 11.78 30.64 -41.38
C VAL A 274 12.24 29.86 -40.15
N GLY A 275 13.10 28.86 -40.32
CA GLY A 275 13.75 28.14 -39.22
C GLY A 275 15.06 28.81 -38.77
N GLY A 276 15.36 28.82 -37.47
CA GLY A 276 16.60 29.39 -36.94
C GLY A 276 16.88 29.00 -35.50
N SER A 277 17.78 28.04 -35.28
CA SER A 277 18.16 27.58 -33.94
C SER A 277 19.35 28.36 -33.38
N SER A 278 19.21 28.96 -32.19
CA SER A 278 20.28 28.95 -31.17
C SER A 278 19.87 29.45 -29.78
N ARG A 279 20.09 28.58 -28.78
CA ARG A 279 20.62 28.88 -27.44
C ARG A 279 20.17 30.19 -26.75
N SER A 280 19.03 30.12 -26.04
CA SER A 280 18.89 30.86 -24.78
C SER A 280 19.31 29.95 -23.62
N ALA A 281 20.26 30.40 -22.79
CA ALA A 281 20.74 29.64 -21.64
C ALA A 281 19.78 29.82 -20.45
N ILE A 282 19.13 28.73 -20.02
CA ILE A 282 18.26 28.75 -18.84
C ILE A 282 19.10 29.12 -17.60
N PRO A 283 18.74 30.18 -16.85
CA PRO A 283 19.43 30.50 -15.59
C PRO A 283 19.29 29.32 -14.61
N ARG A 284 20.43 28.74 -14.21
CA ARG A 284 20.45 27.73 -13.16
C ARG A 284 20.10 28.43 -11.84
N VAL A 285 18.86 28.26 -11.38
CA VAL A 285 18.45 28.62 -10.01
C VAL A 285 19.47 28.00 -9.04
N PRO A 286 20.05 28.77 -8.10
CA PRO A 286 21.01 28.22 -7.16
C PRO A 286 20.40 27.04 -6.39
N ARG A 287 21.13 25.92 -6.30
CA ARG A 287 20.81 24.89 -5.30
C ARG A 287 21.03 25.52 -3.93
N GLN A 288 19.95 25.96 -3.32
CA GLN A 288 19.92 26.43 -1.94
C GLN A 288 20.39 25.26 -1.06
N LYS A 289 21.52 25.43 -0.37
CA LYS A 289 22.05 24.38 0.50
C LYS A 289 21.20 24.28 1.77
N MET A 290 21.00 23.08 2.29
CA MET A 290 20.32 22.88 3.58
C MET A 290 21.08 23.65 4.69
N PRO A 291 20.41 24.50 5.50
CA PRO A 291 21.06 25.23 6.59
C PRO A 291 21.74 24.32 7.63
N ASP A 292 22.93 24.71 8.09
CA ASP A 292 23.79 23.87 8.95
C ASP A 292 23.23 23.66 10.36
N GLU A 293 22.27 24.48 10.79
CA GLU A 293 21.48 24.25 12.02
C GLU A 293 20.55 23.05 11.87
N ILE A 294 19.85 22.93 10.74
CA ILE A 294 18.95 21.81 10.44
C ILE A 294 19.76 20.53 10.24
N LYS A 295 20.91 20.61 9.54
CA LYS A 295 21.87 19.49 9.44
C LYS A 295 22.28 18.95 10.81
N ARG A 296 22.57 19.82 11.79
CA ARG A 296 22.92 19.44 13.16
C ARG A 296 21.73 18.95 14.01
N ALA A 297 20.49 19.17 13.57
CA ALA A 297 19.29 18.69 14.24
C ALA A 297 18.85 17.29 13.75
N ILE A 298 19.01 16.99 12.45
CA ILE A 298 18.59 15.71 11.84
C ILE A 298 19.18 14.48 12.58
N PRO A 299 20.49 14.37 12.87
CA PRO A 299 21.05 13.26 13.64
C PRO A 299 20.42 13.06 15.02
N LYS A 300 20.03 14.14 15.71
CA LYS A 300 19.36 14.09 17.02
C LYS A 300 17.92 13.58 16.90
N ALA A 301 17.24 13.90 15.80
CA ALA A 301 15.91 13.36 15.49
C ALA A 301 15.98 11.88 15.06
N LEU A 302 16.95 11.51 14.22
CA LEU A 302 17.18 10.13 13.79
C LEU A 302 17.43 9.18 14.96
N LYS A 303 18.17 9.59 16.00
CA LYS A 303 18.31 8.80 17.23
C LYS A 303 16.96 8.43 17.88
N LYS A 304 15.97 9.34 17.86
CA LYS A 304 14.61 9.05 18.35
C LYS A 304 13.82 8.12 17.41
N VAL A 305 14.03 8.22 16.09
CA VAL A 305 13.45 7.25 15.13
C VAL A 305 13.97 5.84 15.45
N PHE A 306 15.30 5.68 15.55
CA PHE A 306 15.95 4.39 15.80
C PHE A 306 15.83 3.87 17.25
N GLN A 307 15.22 4.62 18.17
CA GLN A 307 14.68 4.05 19.42
C GLN A 307 13.41 3.24 19.18
N THR A 308 12.50 3.76 18.34
CA THR A 308 11.16 3.17 18.14
C THR A 308 11.11 2.10 17.05
N GLN A 309 11.99 2.17 16.04
CA GLN A 309 12.07 1.20 14.94
C GLN A 309 13.53 1.05 14.51
N LYS A 310 14.11 -0.15 14.69
CA LYS A 310 15.57 -0.37 14.57
C LYS A 310 16.06 -0.49 13.13
N VAL A 311 15.21 -0.99 12.24
CA VAL A 311 15.44 -1.08 10.79
C VAL A 311 14.29 -0.36 10.05
N CYS A 312 14.61 0.61 9.20
CA CYS A 312 13.65 1.50 8.53
C CYS A 312 13.88 1.55 7.02
N SER A 313 12.83 1.79 6.24
CA SER A 313 12.98 2.28 4.86
C SER A 313 13.34 3.78 4.84
N TYR A 314 13.85 4.29 3.71
CA TYR A 314 14.08 5.74 3.54
C TYR A 314 12.77 6.53 3.68
N GLU A 315 11.69 6.00 3.09
CA GLU A 315 10.33 6.54 3.20
C GLU A 315 9.85 6.60 4.65
N THR A 316 10.09 5.56 5.44
CA THR A 316 9.73 5.52 6.86
C THR A 316 10.61 6.44 7.70
N ILE A 317 11.91 6.59 7.40
CA ILE A 317 12.73 7.64 8.04
C ILE A 317 12.12 9.02 7.78
N CYS A 318 11.81 9.33 6.52
CA CYS A 318 11.18 10.59 6.15
C CYS A 318 9.85 10.80 6.89
N GLN A 319 8.99 9.78 6.95
CA GLN A 319 7.71 9.88 7.65
C GLN A 319 7.88 10.03 9.16
N ARG A 320 8.76 9.26 9.82
CA ARG A 320 9.00 9.37 11.25
C ARG A 320 9.64 10.70 11.66
N LEU A 321 10.42 11.33 10.79
CA LEU A 321 10.89 12.70 11.00
C LEU A 321 9.73 13.73 10.96
N ARG A 322 8.73 13.55 10.07
CA ARG A 322 7.49 14.36 10.09
C ARG A 322 6.64 14.08 11.34
N ASP A 323 6.45 12.81 11.70
CA ASP A 323 5.69 12.40 12.90
C ASP A 323 6.30 13.02 14.18
N LEU A 324 7.63 12.94 14.33
CA LEU A 324 8.37 13.54 15.44
C LEU A 324 8.26 15.06 15.46
N ALA A 325 8.22 15.72 14.30
CA ALA A 325 8.04 17.16 14.22
C ALA A 325 6.67 17.60 14.76
N VAL A 326 5.59 16.93 14.32
CA VAL A 326 4.22 17.19 14.79
C VAL A 326 4.06 16.85 16.28
N ALA A 327 4.62 15.74 16.74
CA ALA A 327 4.62 15.38 18.16
C ALA A 327 5.40 16.38 19.03
N THR A 328 6.44 17.01 18.49
CA THR A 328 7.22 18.04 19.20
C THR A 328 6.54 19.40 19.17
N SER A 329 5.91 19.80 18.05
CA SER A 329 5.19 21.09 17.98
C SER A 329 3.97 21.16 18.91
N ASN A 330 3.40 20.01 19.26
CA ASN A 330 2.28 19.91 20.19
C ASN A 330 2.73 19.87 21.68
N ASN A 331 4.03 19.98 21.97
CA ASN A 331 4.56 19.94 23.34
C ASN A 331 5.00 21.34 23.82
N PRO A 332 4.29 21.97 24.77
CA PRO A 332 4.58 23.35 25.21
C PRO A 332 5.86 23.49 26.05
N ARG A 333 6.67 22.43 26.21
CA ARG A 333 7.95 22.45 26.95
C ARG A 333 9.18 22.32 26.05
N VAL A 334 9.02 22.30 24.73
CA VAL A 334 10.12 22.06 23.78
C VAL A 334 10.13 23.13 22.69
N ASP A 335 11.31 23.55 22.25
CA ASP A 335 11.48 24.42 21.08
C ASP A 335 10.89 23.74 19.83
N SER A 336 9.73 24.23 19.40
CA SER A 336 8.97 23.72 18.27
C SER A 336 9.51 24.21 16.92
N GLY A 337 10.32 25.27 16.90
CA GLY A 337 10.85 25.86 15.67
C GLY A 337 11.80 24.89 14.96
N MET A 338 12.79 24.36 15.69
CA MET A 338 13.74 23.39 15.13
C MET A 338 13.05 22.12 14.62
N ALA A 339 11.99 21.67 15.29
CA ALA A 339 11.21 20.51 14.89
C ALA A 339 10.49 20.72 13.54
N GLN A 340 9.86 21.88 13.35
CA GLN A 340 9.22 22.24 12.08
C GLN A 340 10.24 22.39 10.94
N GLN A 341 11.42 22.95 11.21
CA GLN A 341 12.50 23.08 10.22
C GLN A 341 13.02 21.71 9.73
N VAL A 342 13.11 20.71 10.61
CA VAL A 342 13.46 19.33 10.20
C VAL A 342 12.40 18.73 9.28
N ALA A 343 11.10 18.92 9.54
CA ALA A 343 10.04 18.44 8.64
C ALA A 343 10.07 19.14 7.26
N LEU A 344 10.23 20.47 7.23
CA LEU A 344 10.38 21.23 5.99
C LEU A 344 11.59 20.76 5.18
N ALA A 345 12.68 20.36 5.84
CA ALA A 345 13.87 19.86 5.17
C ALA A 345 13.72 18.46 4.56
N VAL A 346 12.87 17.59 5.12
CA VAL A 346 12.52 16.28 4.52
C VAL A 346 11.91 16.45 3.13
N ASP A 347 11.02 17.44 2.97
CA ASP A 347 10.32 17.67 1.71
C ASP A 347 11.10 18.59 0.74
N SER A 348 12.04 19.40 1.25
CA SER A 348 12.78 20.40 0.45
C SER A 348 14.20 19.98 0.02
N TYR A 349 14.94 19.22 0.85
CA TYR A 349 16.40 19.01 0.68
C TYR A 349 16.78 17.52 0.54
N GLN A 350 15.99 16.74 -0.20
CA GLN A 350 16.09 15.27 -0.25
C GLN A 350 17.50 14.71 -0.49
N GLU A 351 18.30 15.31 -1.37
CA GLU A 351 19.66 14.81 -1.65
C GLU A 351 20.68 15.13 -0.53
N GLU A 352 20.57 16.29 0.12
CA GLU A 352 21.40 16.60 1.30
C GLU A 352 20.92 15.80 2.54
N LEU A 353 19.62 15.52 2.65
CA LEU A 353 19.09 14.65 3.70
C LEU A 353 19.65 13.22 3.61
N LYS A 354 19.78 12.64 2.41
CA LYS A 354 20.42 11.32 2.23
C LYS A 354 21.85 11.30 2.77
N VAL A 355 22.63 12.36 2.55
CA VAL A 355 24.00 12.50 3.06
C VAL A 355 23.99 12.54 4.59
N VAL A 356 23.17 13.39 5.20
CA VAL A 356 23.08 13.51 6.67
C VAL A 356 22.51 12.24 7.33
N ILE A 357 21.67 11.47 6.61
CA ILE A 357 21.25 10.13 7.04
C ILE A 357 22.45 9.16 7.01
N SER A 358 23.21 9.09 5.92
CA SER A 358 24.35 8.16 5.78
C SER A 358 25.55 8.48 6.67
N GLU A 359 25.62 9.67 7.26
CA GLU A 359 26.54 9.98 8.36
C GLU A 359 26.29 9.08 9.58
N VAL A 360 25.03 8.79 9.92
CA VAL A 360 24.64 8.04 11.14
C VAL A 360 24.01 6.67 10.90
N THR A 361 23.66 6.32 9.66
CA THR A 361 23.10 5.01 9.29
C THR A 361 23.93 4.29 8.23
N VAL A 362 23.69 2.99 8.09
CA VAL A 362 24.14 2.17 6.96
C VAL A 362 22.92 1.71 6.17
N ASP A 363 22.97 1.85 4.85
CA ASP A 363 21.97 1.28 3.93
C ASP A 363 22.35 -0.17 3.62
N ILE A 364 21.55 -1.12 4.11
CA ILE A 364 21.71 -2.54 3.84
C ILE A 364 20.59 -2.94 2.86
N HIS A 365 20.91 -2.96 1.57
CA HIS A 365 20.01 -3.40 0.50
C HIS A 365 18.66 -2.65 0.45
N GLY A 366 18.64 -1.35 0.75
CA GLY A 366 17.45 -0.50 0.85
C GLY A 366 16.84 -0.40 2.25
N SER A 367 17.46 -1.05 3.25
CA SER A 367 17.01 -1.06 4.65
C SER A 367 18.06 -0.36 5.53
N PHE A 368 17.69 0.78 6.08
CA PHE A 368 18.58 1.64 6.86
C PHE A 368 18.62 1.21 8.32
N VAL A 369 19.83 1.08 8.87
CA VAL A 369 20.09 0.76 10.28
C VAL A 369 21.01 1.79 10.91
N SER A 370 20.80 2.16 12.17
CA SER A 370 21.73 3.04 12.90
C SER A 370 23.10 2.37 13.03
N LYS A 371 24.19 3.12 12.83
CA LYS A 371 25.59 2.65 13.06
C LYS A 371 25.87 2.30 14.51
N SER A 372 25.16 2.93 15.44
CA SER A 372 25.30 2.76 16.89
C SER A 372 23.97 2.33 17.50
N SER A 373 23.97 1.36 18.41
CA SER A 373 22.77 0.96 19.14
C SER A 373 22.46 1.97 20.24
N GLN A 374 21.20 2.41 20.31
CA GLN A 374 20.78 3.42 21.28
C GLN A 374 20.47 2.84 22.68
N ASP A 375 20.39 1.51 22.80
CA ASP A 375 20.17 0.81 24.07
C ASP A 375 21.43 0.06 24.55
N HIS A 376 22.30 -0.34 23.61
CA HIS A 376 23.50 -1.15 23.89
C HIS A 376 24.74 -0.70 23.07
N PRO A 377 25.19 0.57 23.18
CA PRO A 377 26.35 1.07 22.45
C PRO A 377 27.66 0.33 22.81
N GLU A 378 27.72 -0.35 23.96
CA GLU A 378 28.85 -1.20 24.35
C GLU A 378 29.10 -2.38 23.39
N TYR A 379 28.12 -2.76 22.55
CA TYR A 379 28.27 -3.81 21.55
C TYR A 379 28.40 -3.28 20.11
N ASP A 380 28.59 -1.96 19.91
CA ASP A 380 28.77 -1.36 18.59
C ASP A 380 29.91 -1.97 17.75
N PRO A 381 31.05 -2.43 18.32
CA PRO A 381 32.06 -3.15 17.54
C PRO A 381 31.55 -4.48 16.95
N LEU A 382 30.70 -5.22 17.67
CA LEU A 382 30.05 -6.42 17.11
C LEU A 382 28.92 -6.07 16.15
N ARG A 383 28.22 -4.95 16.40
CA ARG A 383 27.20 -4.43 15.49
C ARG A 383 27.78 -4.16 14.10
N ASP A 384 28.96 -3.53 14.03
CA ASP A 384 29.65 -3.26 12.77
C ASP A 384 30.05 -4.56 12.04
N VAL A 385 30.55 -5.57 12.77
CA VAL A 385 30.82 -6.91 12.19
C VAL A 385 29.54 -7.52 11.59
N VAL A 386 28.41 -7.45 12.29
CA VAL A 386 27.12 -7.97 11.78
C VAL A 386 26.61 -7.17 10.58
N ILE A 387 26.75 -5.84 10.59
CA ILE A 387 26.41 -4.97 9.45
C ILE A 387 27.25 -5.32 8.22
N ASN A 388 28.57 -5.49 8.37
CA ASN A 388 29.45 -5.88 7.27
C ASN A 388 29.14 -7.29 6.72
N LEU A 389 28.79 -8.25 7.58
CA LEU A 389 28.30 -9.56 7.14
C LEU A 389 26.99 -9.46 6.35
N LEU A 390 26.07 -8.57 6.75
CA LEU A 390 24.79 -8.34 6.05
C LEU A 390 24.98 -7.66 4.69
N LEU A 391 25.96 -6.75 4.57
CA LEU A 391 26.33 -6.10 3.31
C LEU A 391 27.03 -7.06 2.33
N GLY A 392 27.93 -7.91 2.83
CA GLY A 392 28.66 -8.89 2.01
C GLY A 392 27.81 -10.06 1.50
N ASN A 393 26.60 -10.24 2.03
CA ASN A 393 25.66 -11.28 1.62
C ASN A 393 24.52 -10.70 0.77
N PRO A 394 23.91 -11.51 -0.14
CA PRO A 394 22.80 -11.04 -0.98
C PRO A 394 21.52 -10.74 -0.16
N PRO A 395 20.61 -9.90 -0.68
CA PRO A 395 19.37 -9.55 0.02
C PRO A 395 18.55 -10.77 0.43
N GLY A 396 18.18 -10.86 1.72
CA GLY A 396 17.41 -11.99 2.27
C GLY A 396 18.23 -13.26 2.58
N ALA A 397 19.55 -13.22 2.44
CA ALA A 397 20.42 -14.30 2.92
C ALA A 397 20.28 -14.55 4.44
N LYS A 398 20.56 -15.79 4.85
CA LYS A 398 20.58 -16.19 6.26
C LYS A 398 22.01 -16.18 6.78
N ILE A 399 22.25 -15.41 7.84
CA ILE A 399 23.48 -15.46 8.63
C ILE A 399 23.30 -16.51 9.73
N MET A 400 24.29 -17.38 9.90
CA MET A 400 24.34 -18.37 10.97
C MET A 400 25.17 -17.85 12.15
N LYS A 401 24.88 -18.36 13.35
CA LYS A 401 25.63 -18.00 14.57
C LYS A 401 27.14 -18.29 14.44
N ALA A 402 27.50 -19.36 13.74
CA ALA A 402 28.89 -19.72 13.50
C ALA A 402 29.65 -18.62 12.74
N ASP A 403 29.03 -18.02 11.73
CA ASP A 403 29.63 -16.99 10.87
C ASP A 403 29.93 -15.71 11.68
N VAL A 404 28.97 -15.28 12.51
CA VAL A 404 29.14 -14.10 13.40
C VAL A 404 30.25 -14.34 14.42
N PHE A 405 30.33 -15.53 15.01
CA PHE A 405 31.40 -15.88 15.97
C PHE A 405 32.77 -16.06 15.29
N ALA A 406 32.82 -16.49 14.02
CA ALA A 406 34.05 -16.60 13.25
C ALA A 406 34.58 -15.23 12.82
N ALA A 407 33.74 -14.44 12.13
CA ALA A 407 34.08 -13.08 11.70
C ALA A 407 34.40 -12.17 12.89
N GLY A 408 33.61 -12.27 13.97
CA GLY A 408 33.79 -11.48 15.17
C GLY A 408 35.08 -11.79 15.94
N ARG A 409 35.49 -13.06 16.05
CA ARG A 409 36.83 -13.40 16.61
C ARG A 409 37.96 -12.88 15.72
N SER A 410 37.80 -12.94 14.40
CA SER A 410 38.79 -12.46 13.43
C SER A 410 38.96 -10.93 13.49
N ILE A 411 37.86 -10.17 13.57
CA ILE A 411 37.85 -8.70 13.48
C ILE A 411 38.04 -8.04 14.85
N LEU A 412 37.48 -8.60 15.93
CA LEU A 412 37.52 -8.00 17.27
C LEU A 412 38.67 -8.56 18.15
N GLY A 413 39.38 -9.59 17.69
CA GLY A 413 40.49 -10.21 18.42
C GLY A 413 40.11 -10.88 19.75
N ARG A 414 38.81 -11.07 20.03
CA ARG A 414 38.29 -11.62 21.29
C ARG A 414 37.12 -12.58 21.05
N GLU A 415 36.83 -13.40 22.04
CA GLU A 415 35.58 -14.16 22.06
C GLU A 415 34.35 -13.26 22.29
N ILE A 416 33.21 -13.73 21.78
CA ILE A 416 31.92 -13.06 21.81
C ILE A 416 31.01 -13.80 22.79
N THR A 417 30.44 -13.06 23.74
CA THR A 417 29.49 -13.63 24.70
C THR A 417 28.17 -13.98 24.00
N ASN A 418 27.43 -14.95 24.54
CA ASN A 418 26.10 -15.24 24.03
C ASN A 418 25.11 -14.08 24.26
N ASN A 419 25.36 -13.22 25.26
CA ASN A 419 24.52 -12.06 25.55
C ASN A 419 24.66 -10.94 24.51
N GLU A 420 25.88 -10.48 24.23
CA GLU A 420 26.10 -9.44 23.21
C GLU A 420 25.63 -9.88 21.83
N TYR A 421 25.81 -11.17 21.48
CA TYR A 421 25.28 -11.75 20.25
C TYR A 421 23.77 -11.59 20.17
N GLN A 422 23.00 -12.04 21.18
CA GLN A 422 21.54 -11.94 21.12
C GLN A 422 21.08 -10.48 21.12
N LYS A 423 21.78 -9.58 21.83
CA LYS A 423 21.47 -8.14 21.85
C LYS A 423 21.67 -7.50 20.47
N VAL A 424 22.79 -7.74 19.81
CA VAL A 424 23.06 -7.21 18.46
C VAL A 424 22.11 -7.82 17.41
N MET A 425 21.89 -9.14 17.47
CA MET A 425 21.07 -9.82 16.46
C MET A 425 19.59 -9.44 16.57
N HIS A 426 19.02 -9.30 17.77
CA HIS A 426 17.63 -8.81 17.92
C HIS A 426 17.44 -7.32 17.56
N ASP A 427 18.51 -6.53 17.52
CA ASP A 427 18.47 -5.09 17.18
C ASP A 427 18.63 -4.83 15.66
N LEU A 428 18.87 -5.87 14.86
CA LEU A 428 19.09 -5.79 13.40
C LEU A 428 18.29 -6.83 12.59
N CYS A 429 18.04 -8.01 13.17
CA CYS A 429 17.63 -9.21 12.45
C CYS A 429 16.41 -9.90 13.09
N GLU A 430 15.71 -10.70 12.29
CA GLU A 430 14.65 -11.60 12.74
C GLU A 430 14.99 -13.07 12.42
N THR A 431 14.53 -13.98 13.28
CA THR A 431 14.82 -15.42 13.18
C THR A 431 13.94 -16.07 12.13
N HIS A 432 14.52 -16.58 11.04
CA HIS A 432 13.80 -17.31 10.00
C HIS A 432 14.27 -18.76 9.91
N SER A 433 13.40 -19.69 10.32
CA SER A 433 13.58 -21.15 10.43
C SER A 433 14.75 -21.61 11.32
N SER A 434 15.99 -21.30 10.93
CA SER A 434 17.22 -21.81 11.55
C SER A 434 18.40 -20.82 11.49
N GLY A 435 18.22 -19.68 10.83
CA GLY A 435 19.22 -18.60 10.73
C GLY A 435 18.57 -17.23 10.88
N TRP A 436 19.40 -16.19 10.88
CA TRP A 436 18.96 -14.81 11.04
C TRP A 436 18.95 -14.09 9.69
N VAL A 437 17.91 -13.32 9.42
CA VAL A 437 17.78 -12.46 8.23
C VAL A 437 17.60 -11.03 8.73
N LEU A 438 18.09 -10.03 7.98
CA LEU A 438 17.84 -8.62 8.26
C LEU A 438 16.33 -8.40 8.51
N GLN A 439 15.97 -7.73 9.60
CA GLN A 439 14.57 -7.46 9.90
C GLN A 439 13.98 -6.64 8.77
N LYS A 440 12.83 -7.06 8.24
CA LYS A 440 12.18 -6.34 7.15
C LYS A 440 11.92 -4.88 7.53
N ALA A 441 12.50 -3.96 6.76
CA ALA A 441 12.24 -2.54 6.86
C ALA A 441 10.73 -2.25 6.87
N ARG A 442 10.30 -1.55 7.92
CA ARG A 442 8.93 -1.04 8.08
C ARG A 442 8.84 0.40 7.59
#